data_AF-A0AAE6SHE2-F1
#
_entry.id   AF-A0AAE6SHE2-F1
#
_cell.length_a   1.000
_cell.length_b   1.000
_cell.length_c   1.000
_cell.angle_alpha   90.00
_cell.angle_beta   90.00
_cell.angle_gamma   90.00
#
_symmetry.space_group_name_H-M   'P 1'
#
loop_
_entity.id
_entity.type
_entity.pdbx_description
1 polymer ?
#
loop_
_entity_poly.entity_id
_entity_poly.type
_entity_poly.pdbx_seq_one_letter_code
_entity_poly.pdbx_strand_id
1 'polypeptide(L)'
;MAVRQKGRALALLLGTVASMGLGGCMGQMGLSSMVTKGNLSVVDNRYGRAGVFVLLSPVYGLAATADLFVFNTIEFWSGKNPITGKSPALVDHKADAVIKVNQHLDPALNKVPLAMLPQGVREVKVSYPDERTAQMEIHYIDGHRDMMRGEMRGELLEIYLDDKLVSTLTRKQLDETASSGKADV
;
A
#
# COMPACT_ATOMS: atom_id res chain seq x y z
N MET A 1 0.64 21.42 35.24
CA MET A 1 0.57 20.14 34.49
C MET A 1 0.45 20.34 32.97
N ALA A 2 -0.27 21.35 32.47
CA ALA A 2 -0.53 21.55 31.03
C ALA A 2 0.71 21.83 30.14
N VAL A 3 1.74 22.53 30.63
CA VAL A 3 2.95 22.85 29.85
C VAL A 3 3.76 21.58 29.48
N ARG A 4 3.82 20.61 30.40
CA ARG A 4 4.53 19.34 30.19
C ARG A 4 3.81 18.40 29.22
N GLN A 5 2.49 18.52 29.11
CA GLN A 5 1.66 17.75 28.18
C GLN A 5 1.75 18.30 26.75
N LYS A 6 1.77 19.64 26.58
CA LYS A 6 2.00 20.30 25.29
C LYS A 6 3.38 20.00 24.71
N GLY A 7 4.43 20.00 25.55
CA GLY A 7 5.79 19.62 25.13
C GLY A 7 5.91 18.16 24.71
N ARG A 8 5.21 17.24 25.39
CA ARG A 8 5.17 15.81 25.01
C ARG A 8 4.39 15.57 23.73
N ALA A 9 3.25 16.23 23.54
CA ALA A 9 2.48 16.14 22.30
C ALA A 9 3.25 16.70 21.10
N LEU A 10 3.95 17.82 21.28
CA LEU A 10 4.80 18.40 20.23
C LEU A 10 6.01 17.51 19.90
N ALA A 11 6.65 16.91 20.91
CA ALA A 11 7.73 15.94 20.70
C ALA A 11 7.26 14.65 20.01
N LEU A 12 6.06 14.17 20.34
CA LEU A 12 5.44 13.02 19.67
C LEU A 12 5.10 13.34 18.21
N LEU A 13 4.52 14.51 17.93
CA LEU A 13 4.22 14.96 16.57
C LEU A 13 5.49 15.15 15.72
N LEU A 14 6.53 15.77 16.28
CA LEU A 14 7.83 15.92 15.61
C LEU A 14 8.51 14.57 15.39
N GLY A 15 8.40 13.64 16.32
CA GLY A 15 8.91 12.27 16.18
C GLY A 15 8.20 11.49 15.08
N THR A 16 6.88 11.59 14.98
CA THR A 16 6.09 10.94 13.91
C THR A 16 6.36 11.52 12.53
N VAL A 17 6.57 12.84 12.42
CA VAL A 17 6.93 13.47 11.14
C VAL A 17 8.36 13.11 10.72
N ALA A 18 9.30 13.03 11.67
CA ALA A 18 10.66 12.61 11.38
C ALA A 18 10.75 11.14 10.91
N SER A 19 9.90 10.25 11.44
CA SER A 19 9.85 8.84 10.99
C SER A 19 9.25 8.67 9.59
N MET A 20 8.42 9.61 9.12
CA MET A 20 7.88 9.57 7.75
C MET A 20 8.92 9.99 6.68
N GLY A 21 9.95 10.75 7.06
CA GLY A 21 11.00 11.22 6.15
C GLY A 21 12.12 10.20 5.87
N LEU A 22 12.24 9.16 6.69
CA LEU A 22 13.30 8.15 6.57
C LEU A 22 12.79 6.94 5.78
N GLY A 23 12.69 7.09 4.46
CA GLY A 23 12.80 5.97 3.50
C GLY A 23 11.56 5.13 3.17
N GLY A 24 10.34 5.51 3.54
CA GLY A 24 9.18 4.62 3.42
C GLY A 24 8.12 4.90 2.35
N CYS A 25 8.30 5.86 1.43
CA CYS A 25 7.28 6.13 0.41
C CYS A 25 7.35 5.06 -0.69
N MET A 26 6.47 4.06 -0.63
CA MET A 26 6.28 3.06 -1.70
C MET A 26 5.43 3.65 -2.84
N GLY A 27 6.02 4.56 -3.64
CA GLY A 27 5.38 5.15 -4.82
C GLY A 27 6.18 6.32 -5.40
N GLN A 28 5.84 6.75 -6.62
CA GLN A 28 6.61 7.73 -7.41
C GLN A 28 6.56 9.17 -6.87
N MET A 29 5.71 9.49 -5.89
CA MET A 29 5.54 10.85 -5.35
C MET A 29 5.28 11.88 -6.46
N GLY A 30 4.33 11.54 -7.34
CA GLY A 30 4.08 12.25 -8.60
C GLY A 30 3.72 13.72 -8.44
N LEU A 31 2.86 14.05 -7.48
CA LEU A 31 2.42 15.43 -7.24
C LEU A 31 3.54 16.28 -6.62
N SER A 32 4.26 15.73 -5.65
CA SER A 32 5.41 16.36 -4.99
C SER A 32 6.54 16.63 -5.98
N SER A 33 6.77 15.71 -6.91
CA SER A 33 7.71 15.91 -8.03
C SER A 33 7.28 17.06 -8.94
N MET A 34 5.97 17.18 -9.23
CA MET A 34 5.43 18.28 -10.04
C MET A 34 5.61 19.64 -9.36
N VAL A 35 5.28 19.74 -8.07
CA VAL A 35 5.48 20.98 -7.28
C VAL A 35 6.97 21.35 -7.23
N THR A 36 7.84 20.35 -7.07
CA THR A 36 9.30 20.57 -7.09
C THR A 36 9.79 21.08 -8.43
N LYS A 37 9.33 20.49 -9.55
CA LYS A 37 9.68 20.98 -10.90
C LYS A 37 9.21 22.41 -11.12
N GLY A 38 8.00 22.75 -10.67
CA GLY A 38 7.47 24.11 -10.70
C GLY A 38 8.43 25.08 -10.01
N ASN A 39 8.82 24.80 -8.76
CA ASN A 39 9.77 25.64 -8.02
C ASN A 39 11.12 25.78 -8.76
N LEU A 40 11.68 24.67 -9.26
CA LEU A 40 12.95 24.69 -10.00
C LEU A 40 12.87 25.53 -11.29
N SER A 41 11.70 25.63 -11.92
CA SER A 41 11.48 26.44 -13.12
C SER A 41 11.23 27.93 -12.86
N VAL A 42 10.90 28.33 -11.63
CA VAL A 42 10.55 29.73 -11.33
C VAL A 42 11.79 30.62 -11.23
N VAL A 43 12.89 30.10 -10.68
CA VAL A 43 14.11 30.91 -10.45
C VAL A 43 15.36 30.08 -10.71
N ASP A 44 16.32 30.66 -11.43
CA ASP A 44 17.62 30.05 -11.75
C ASP A 44 18.71 30.26 -10.68
N ASN A 45 18.30 30.60 -9.45
CA ASN A 45 19.22 30.82 -8.33
C ASN A 45 18.86 29.96 -7.11
N ARG A 46 19.87 29.35 -6.48
CA ARG A 46 19.68 28.48 -5.30
C ARG A 46 18.97 29.16 -4.13
N TYR A 47 19.25 30.44 -3.87
CA TYR A 47 18.64 31.20 -2.78
C TYR A 47 17.20 31.61 -3.13
N GLY A 48 16.95 31.95 -4.39
CA GLY A 48 15.59 32.19 -4.88
C GLY A 48 14.70 30.95 -4.79
N ARG A 49 15.21 29.78 -5.19
CA ARG A 49 14.53 28.48 -5.04
C ARG A 49 14.25 28.15 -3.58
N ALA A 50 15.17 28.46 -2.66
CA ALA A 50 14.95 28.30 -1.23
C ALA A 50 13.84 29.25 -0.74
N GLY A 51 13.81 30.50 -1.20
CA GLY A 51 12.73 31.45 -0.89
C GLY A 51 11.37 30.96 -1.37
N VAL A 52 11.28 30.50 -2.63
CA VAL A 52 10.05 29.92 -3.20
C VAL A 52 9.64 28.64 -2.46
N PHE A 53 10.60 27.80 -2.06
CA PHE A 53 10.33 26.61 -1.25
C PHE A 53 9.72 26.98 0.11
N VAL A 54 10.27 27.97 0.82
CA VAL A 54 9.74 28.42 2.11
C VAL A 54 8.32 28.99 1.93
N LEU A 55 8.10 29.80 0.90
CA LEU A 55 6.78 30.38 0.60
C LEU A 55 5.75 29.30 0.24
N LEU A 56 6.14 28.29 -0.54
CA LEU A 56 5.29 27.18 -0.94
C LEU A 56 5.29 26.01 0.05
N SER A 57 5.96 26.13 1.20
CA SER A 57 6.11 25.02 2.15
C SER A 57 4.77 24.37 2.57
N PRO A 58 3.64 25.10 2.72
CA PRO A 58 2.35 24.45 2.98
C PRO A 58 1.87 23.59 1.80
N VAL A 59 2.11 24.04 0.55
CA VAL A 59 1.75 23.32 -0.68
C VAL A 59 2.57 22.04 -0.80
N TYR A 60 3.87 22.09 -0.48
CA TYR A 60 4.72 20.90 -0.42
C TYR A 60 4.22 19.88 0.61
N GLY A 61 3.79 20.34 1.80
CA GLY A 61 3.24 19.47 2.84
C GLY A 61 1.94 18.77 2.40
N LEU A 62 1.04 19.51 1.76
CA LEU A 62 -0.21 18.94 1.21
C LEU A 62 0.07 17.96 0.07
N ALA A 63 0.96 18.31 -0.87
CA ALA A 63 1.33 17.46 -1.98
C ALA A 63 1.94 16.14 -1.49
N ALA A 64 2.88 16.20 -0.54
CA ALA A 64 3.51 15.02 0.04
C ALA A 64 2.50 14.12 0.76
N THR A 65 1.57 14.72 1.49
CA THR A 65 0.51 13.98 2.20
C THR A 65 -0.45 13.29 1.21
N ALA A 66 -0.86 14.00 0.16
CA ALA A 66 -1.74 13.47 -0.87
C ALA A 66 -1.07 12.36 -1.70
N ASP A 67 0.22 12.51 -2.03
CA ASP A 67 0.98 11.43 -2.65
C ASP A 67 1.03 10.20 -1.74
N LEU A 68 1.35 10.39 -0.46
CA LEU A 68 1.53 9.28 0.47
C LEU A 68 0.25 8.46 0.69
N PHE A 69 -0.89 9.12 0.89
CA PHE A 69 -2.14 8.45 1.29
C PHE A 69 -3.10 8.17 0.13
N VAL A 70 -2.96 8.86 -1.01
CA VAL A 70 -3.93 8.76 -2.11
C VAL A 70 -3.25 8.31 -3.38
N PHE A 71 -2.33 9.10 -3.94
CA PHE A 71 -1.85 8.83 -5.29
C PHE A 71 -0.89 7.65 -5.36
N ASN A 72 -0.03 7.44 -4.36
CA ASN A 72 0.82 6.27 -4.28
C ASN A 72 0.01 5.00 -3.96
N THR A 73 -1.08 5.10 -3.20
CA THR A 73 -2.00 3.98 -2.97
C THR A 73 -2.68 3.57 -4.28
N ILE A 74 -3.17 4.53 -5.06
CA ILE A 74 -3.72 4.25 -6.39
C ILE A 74 -2.65 3.68 -7.32
N GLU A 75 -1.44 4.26 -7.33
CA GLU A 75 -0.31 3.76 -8.12
C GLU A 75 0.00 2.29 -7.81
N PHE A 76 0.07 1.94 -6.52
CA PHE A 76 0.35 0.59 -6.05
C PHE A 76 -0.63 -0.43 -6.61
N TRP A 77 -1.93 -0.16 -6.49
CA TRP A 77 -2.96 -1.10 -6.93
C TRP A 77 -3.20 -1.09 -8.45
N SER A 78 -3.01 0.06 -9.10
CA SER A 78 -3.29 0.22 -10.52
C SER A 78 -2.07 0.06 -11.42
N GLY A 79 -0.87 -0.21 -10.88
CA GLY A 79 0.36 -0.34 -11.66
C GLY A 79 0.76 0.94 -12.45
N LYS A 80 0.11 2.07 -12.17
CA LYS A 80 0.26 3.32 -12.90
C LYS A 80 0.04 4.51 -11.98
N ASN A 81 0.98 5.45 -11.95
CA ASN A 81 0.76 6.65 -11.16
C ASN A 81 -0.29 7.55 -11.84
N PRO A 82 -1.39 7.94 -11.15
CA PRO A 82 -2.47 8.72 -11.76
C PRO A 82 -2.10 10.17 -12.06
N ILE A 83 -1.04 10.70 -11.44
CA ILE A 83 -0.57 12.08 -11.62
C ILE A 83 0.46 12.17 -12.74
N THR A 84 1.41 11.24 -12.81
CA THR A 84 2.48 11.25 -13.82
C THR A 84 2.13 10.45 -15.07
N GLY A 85 1.13 9.57 -14.98
CA GLY A 85 0.75 8.65 -16.05
C GLY A 85 1.80 7.58 -16.35
N LYS A 86 2.84 7.43 -15.51
CA LYS A 86 3.93 6.48 -15.73
C LYS A 86 3.56 5.08 -15.20
N SER A 87 3.95 4.09 -15.98
CA SER A 87 3.94 2.66 -15.64
C SER A 87 5.29 2.04 -15.97
N PRO A 88 5.69 0.96 -15.30
CA PRO A 88 4.98 0.29 -14.21
C PRO A 88 5.05 1.08 -12.90
N ALA A 89 4.31 0.68 -11.85
CA ALA A 89 4.36 1.35 -10.55
C ALA A 89 5.78 1.25 -9.96
N LEU A 90 6.12 2.14 -9.03
CA LEU A 90 7.46 2.11 -8.43
C LEU A 90 7.80 0.74 -7.83
N VAL A 91 6.80 0.09 -7.23
CA VAL A 91 6.91 -1.22 -6.56
C VAL A 91 7.03 -2.40 -7.52
N ASP A 92 6.72 -2.21 -8.81
CA ASP A 92 6.81 -3.25 -9.83
C ASP A 92 8.19 -3.27 -10.51
N HIS A 93 9.04 -2.27 -10.25
CA HIS A 93 10.41 -2.31 -10.73
C HIS A 93 11.16 -3.44 -10.05
N LYS A 94 11.94 -4.19 -10.84
CA LYS A 94 12.73 -5.31 -10.35
C LYS A 94 13.71 -4.83 -9.28
N ALA A 95 13.37 -5.06 -8.02
CA ALA A 95 14.29 -5.02 -6.90
C ALA A 95 14.77 -6.45 -6.62
N ASP A 96 16.01 -6.61 -6.18
CA ASP A 96 16.53 -7.89 -5.70
C ASP A 96 15.83 -8.26 -4.38
N ALA A 97 14.68 -8.94 -4.50
CA ALA A 97 13.91 -9.39 -3.36
C ALA A 97 14.65 -10.54 -2.65
N VAL A 98 14.94 -10.35 -1.37
CA VAL A 98 15.54 -11.38 -0.49
C VAL A 98 14.65 -12.62 -0.42
N ILE A 99 13.33 -12.46 -0.49
CA ILE A 99 12.35 -13.55 -0.49
C ILE A 99 11.70 -13.65 -1.88
N LYS A 100 12.00 -14.72 -2.62
CA LYS A 100 11.48 -14.96 -3.97
C LYS A 100 10.13 -15.70 -3.93
N VAL A 101 9.07 -14.94 -3.65
CA VAL A 101 7.71 -15.48 -3.52
C VAL A 101 7.15 -15.94 -4.88
N ASN A 102 7.45 -15.22 -5.98
CA ASN A 102 6.91 -15.47 -7.32
C ASN A 102 7.17 -16.88 -7.90
N GLN A 103 8.17 -17.61 -7.39
CA GLN A 103 8.51 -18.95 -7.87
C GLN A 103 7.51 -20.02 -7.40
N HIS A 104 6.77 -19.72 -6.33
CA HIS A 104 5.77 -20.60 -5.72
C HIS A 104 4.34 -20.05 -5.88
N LEU A 105 4.19 -18.93 -6.60
CA LEU A 105 2.88 -18.37 -6.97
C LEU A 105 2.43 -18.95 -8.30
N ASP A 106 1.11 -19.12 -8.43
CA ASP A 106 0.48 -19.33 -9.73
C ASP A 106 0.94 -18.24 -10.70
N PRO A 107 1.41 -18.57 -11.92
CA PRO A 107 1.87 -17.60 -12.91
C PRO A 107 0.89 -16.44 -13.18
N ALA A 108 -0.41 -16.65 -12.97
CA ALA A 108 -1.44 -15.61 -13.09
C ALA A 108 -1.30 -14.46 -12.07
N LEU A 109 -0.63 -14.69 -10.94
CA LEU A 109 -0.47 -13.73 -9.84
C LEU A 109 0.88 -12.98 -9.87
N ASN A 110 1.73 -13.29 -10.84
CA ASN A 110 3.10 -12.74 -10.95
C ASN A 110 3.17 -11.38 -11.67
N LYS A 111 2.04 -10.80 -12.06
CA LYS A 111 1.95 -9.46 -12.65
C LYS A 111 0.89 -8.68 -11.88
N VAL A 112 1.08 -7.36 -11.75
CA VAL A 112 -0.04 -6.49 -11.37
C VAL A 112 -1.17 -6.82 -12.32
N PRO A 113 -2.32 -7.24 -11.80
CA PRO A 113 -3.38 -7.62 -12.66
C PRO A 113 -4.06 -6.34 -13.14
N LEU A 114 -3.41 -5.65 -14.08
CA LEU A 114 -4.03 -4.65 -14.94
C LEU A 114 -5.16 -5.28 -15.78
N ALA A 115 -5.23 -6.61 -15.81
CA ALA A 115 -6.32 -7.43 -16.31
C ALA A 115 -7.29 -7.97 -15.22
N MET A 116 -7.05 -7.73 -13.92
CA MET A 116 -8.03 -7.94 -12.82
C MET A 116 -8.48 -6.62 -12.19
N LEU A 117 -8.59 -5.55 -13.00
CA LEU A 117 -9.94 -4.99 -13.04
C LEU A 117 -10.77 -6.06 -13.72
N PRO A 118 -11.61 -6.82 -13.00
CA PRO A 118 -12.42 -7.81 -13.68
C PRO A 118 -13.33 -6.99 -14.58
N GLN A 119 -13.15 -7.08 -15.88
CA GLN A 119 -14.20 -6.72 -16.83
C GLN A 119 -15.35 -7.67 -16.48
N GLY A 120 -16.25 -7.21 -15.61
CA GLY A 120 -17.28 -8.07 -15.04
C GLY A 120 -17.40 -8.09 -13.52
N VAL A 121 -16.63 -7.36 -12.69
CA VAL A 121 -16.92 -7.24 -11.24
C VAL A 121 -17.56 -5.90 -10.94
N ARG A 122 -18.74 -5.96 -10.33
CA ARG A 122 -19.57 -4.83 -9.95
C ARG A 122 -19.16 -4.29 -8.58
N GLU A 123 -18.91 -5.16 -7.62
CA GLU A 123 -18.68 -4.79 -6.23
C GLU A 123 -17.93 -5.92 -5.51
N VAL A 124 -16.99 -5.58 -4.61
CA VAL A 124 -16.38 -6.55 -3.69
C VAL A 124 -16.70 -6.10 -2.27
N LYS A 125 -17.26 -7.00 -1.47
CA LYS A 125 -17.62 -6.74 -0.07
C LYS A 125 -16.77 -7.61 0.83
N VAL A 126 -16.02 -6.96 1.72
CA VAL A 126 -15.29 -7.65 2.78
C VAL A 126 -16.03 -7.39 4.09
N SER A 127 -16.29 -8.45 4.83
CA SER A 127 -16.96 -8.40 6.13
C SER A 127 -16.29 -9.34 7.12
N TYR A 128 -16.42 -9.03 8.39
CA TYR A 128 -15.94 -9.84 9.51
C TYR A 128 -17.15 -10.15 10.38
N PRO A 129 -17.89 -11.24 10.08
CA PRO A 129 -19.09 -11.60 10.84
C PRO A 129 -18.81 -11.81 12.33
N ASP A 130 -17.59 -12.22 12.66
CA ASP A 130 -17.11 -12.45 14.02
C ASP A 130 -15.57 -12.36 14.08
N GLU A 131 -14.99 -12.51 15.28
CA GLU A 131 -13.55 -12.38 15.53
C GLU A 131 -12.69 -13.49 14.88
N ARG A 132 -13.30 -14.55 14.37
CA ARG A 132 -12.64 -15.73 13.79
C ARG A 132 -12.93 -15.92 12.32
N THR A 133 -13.85 -15.14 11.75
CA THR A 133 -14.32 -15.30 10.38
C THR A 133 -14.07 -14.04 9.58
N ALA A 134 -13.36 -14.17 8.46
CA ALA A 134 -13.24 -13.15 7.43
C ALA A 134 -13.96 -13.64 6.17
N GLN A 135 -14.84 -12.81 5.61
CA GLN A 135 -15.63 -13.16 4.44
C GLN A 135 -15.48 -12.09 3.35
N MET A 136 -15.22 -12.54 2.13
CA MET A 136 -15.11 -11.72 0.93
C MET A 136 -16.14 -12.21 -0.09
N GLU A 137 -17.09 -11.35 -0.45
CA GLU A 137 -18.07 -11.59 -1.50
C GLU A 137 -17.71 -10.78 -2.74
N ILE A 138 -17.66 -11.42 -3.89
CA ILE A 138 -17.35 -10.81 -5.19
C ILE A 138 -18.64 -10.81 -5.99
N HIS A 139 -19.19 -9.64 -6.30
CA HIS A 139 -20.40 -9.46 -7.10
C HIS A 139 -20.00 -9.12 -8.53
N TYR A 140 -20.45 -9.93 -9.48
CA TYR A 140 -20.15 -9.75 -10.89
C TYR A 140 -21.26 -8.95 -11.61
N ILE A 141 -20.94 -8.33 -12.75
CA ILE A 141 -21.83 -7.51 -13.59
C ILE A 141 -22.84 -8.40 -14.32
N ASP A 142 -22.50 -9.67 -14.56
CA ASP A 142 -23.40 -10.70 -15.11
C ASP A 142 -24.39 -11.27 -14.07
N GLY A 143 -24.29 -10.83 -12.82
CA GLY A 143 -25.11 -11.28 -11.69
C GLY A 143 -24.56 -12.49 -10.93
N HIS A 144 -23.42 -13.06 -11.34
CA HIS A 144 -22.74 -14.10 -10.59
C HIS A 144 -22.21 -13.56 -9.26
N ARG A 145 -22.05 -14.44 -8.27
CA ARG A 145 -21.45 -14.10 -6.98
C ARG A 145 -20.56 -15.24 -6.49
N ASP A 146 -19.33 -14.89 -6.11
CA ASP A 146 -18.41 -15.81 -5.44
C ASP A 146 -18.30 -15.40 -3.97
N MET A 147 -18.23 -16.39 -3.08
CA MET A 147 -18.01 -16.16 -1.67
C MET A 147 -16.77 -16.91 -1.18
N MET A 148 -15.75 -16.15 -0.77
CA MET A 148 -14.59 -16.69 -0.09
C MET A 148 -14.69 -16.43 1.41
N ARG A 149 -14.43 -17.43 2.23
CA ARG A 149 -14.51 -17.34 3.69
C ARG A 149 -13.30 -17.99 4.35
N GLY A 150 -12.58 -17.24 5.17
CA GLY A 150 -11.55 -17.77 6.06
C GLY A 150 -12.11 -17.89 7.47
N GLU A 151 -12.01 -19.08 8.08
CA GLU A 151 -12.49 -19.37 9.43
C GLU A 151 -11.34 -19.93 10.30
N MET A 152 -11.08 -19.30 11.43
CA MET A 152 -10.10 -19.77 12.41
C MET A 152 -10.73 -20.84 13.31
N ARG A 153 -10.31 -22.09 13.10
CA ARG A 153 -10.66 -23.26 13.93
C ARG A 153 -9.49 -23.66 14.82
N GLY A 154 -9.41 -23.03 15.99
CA GLY A 154 -8.31 -23.25 16.94
C GLY A 154 -7.01 -22.68 16.39
N GLU A 155 -6.07 -23.54 15.99
CA GLU A 155 -4.79 -23.16 15.37
C GLU A 155 -4.78 -23.34 13.84
N LEU A 156 -5.92 -23.67 13.25
CA LEU A 156 -6.08 -23.90 11.82
C LEU A 156 -6.88 -22.76 11.19
N LEU A 157 -6.38 -22.22 10.07
CA LEU A 157 -7.15 -21.37 9.18
C LEU A 157 -7.75 -22.24 8.09
N GLU A 158 -9.06 -22.40 8.09
CA GLU A 158 -9.80 -23.06 7.01
C GLU A 158 -10.27 -22.01 6.02
N ILE A 159 -10.04 -22.25 4.74
CA ILE A 159 -10.45 -21.38 3.64
C ILE A 159 -11.53 -22.12 2.85
N TYR A 160 -12.64 -21.44 2.65
CA TYR A 160 -13.80 -21.91 1.93
C TYR A 160 -14.03 -21.04 0.69
N LEU A 161 -14.44 -21.68 -0.41
CA LEU A 161 -14.98 -21.03 -1.61
C LEU A 161 -16.36 -21.62 -1.87
N ASP A 162 -17.39 -20.77 -1.88
CA ASP A 162 -18.80 -21.15 -2.00
C ASP A 162 -19.17 -22.30 -1.05
N ASP A 163 -18.79 -22.14 0.22
CA ASP A 163 -18.97 -23.09 1.33
C ASP A 163 -18.28 -24.46 1.17
N LYS A 164 -17.42 -24.63 0.16
CA LYS A 164 -16.55 -25.81 0.04
C LYS A 164 -15.19 -25.51 0.65
N LEU A 165 -14.73 -26.38 1.55
CA LEU A 165 -13.38 -26.30 2.09
C LEU A 165 -12.38 -26.49 0.95
N VAL A 166 -11.59 -25.46 0.65
CA VAL A 166 -10.57 -25.48 -0.40
C VAL A 166 -9.17 -25.62 0.16
N SER A 167 -8.93 -25.17 1.39
CA SER A 167 -7.61 -25.27 2.02
C SER A 167 -7.69 -25.20 3.54
N THR A 168 -6.72 -25.82 4.21
CA THR A 168 -6.50 -25.70 5.65
C THR A 168 -5.03 -25.38 5.88
N LEU A 169 -4.75 -24.30 6.62
CA LEU A 169 -3.40 -23.85 6.94
C LEU A 169 -3.18 -23.94 8.45
N THR A 170 -2.06 -24.52 8.87
CA THR A 170 -1.68 -24.55 10.29
C THR A 170 -0.98 -23.27 10.71
N ARG A 171 -1.15 -22.85 11.96
CA ARG A 171 -0.42 -21.72 12.53
C ARG A 171 1.10 -21.88 12.44
N LYS A 172 1.62 -23.11 12.57
CA LYS A 172 3.05 -23.43 12.35
C LYS A 172 3.51 -23.14 10.92
N GLN A 173 2.70 -23.43 9.91
CA GLN A 173 3.04 -23.09 8.51
C GLN A 173 2.91 -21.59 8.24
N LEU A 174 1.97 -20.90 8.89
CA LEU A 174 1.91 -19.43 8.90
C LEU A 174 3.18 -18.82 9.54
N ASP A 175 3.62 -19.37 10.68
CA ASP A 175 4.77 -18.88 11.46
C ASP A 175 6.12 -19.26 10.82
N GLU A 176 6.24 -20.43 10.18
CA GLU A 176 7.43 -20.85 9.40
C GLU A 176 7.61 -20.00 8.14
N THR A 177 6.51 -19.62 7.49
CA THR A 177 6.54 -18.66 6.37
C THR A 177 6.90 -17.25 6.86
N ALA A 178 6.51 -16.88 8.08
CA ALA A 178 6.88 -15.61 8.70
C ALA A 178 8.33 -15.57 9.25
N SER A 179 8.91 -16.72 9.62
CA SER A 179 10.25 -16.82 10.25
C SER A 179 11.38 -17.18 9.29
N SER A 180 11.11 -17.85 8.17
CA SER A 180 12.10 -18.14 7.12
C SER A 180 12.63 -16.88 6.39
N GLY A 181 12.03 -15.71 6.62
CA GLY A 181 12.54 -14.42 6.16
C GLY A 181 13.68 -13.81 6.98
N LYS A 182 14.25 -14.53 7.98
CA LYS A 182 15.29 -14.02 8.89
C LYS A 182 16.70 -14.64 8.76
N ALA A 183 16.92 -15.57 7.85
CA ALA A 183 18.24 -16.16 7.64
C ALA A 183 18.67 -15.98 6.18
N ASP A 184 19.32 -14.85 5.91
CA ASP A 184 20.48 -14.71 5.02
C ASP A 184 20.78 -13.21 4.88
N VAL A 185 21.63 -12.73 5.81
CA VAL A 185 22.45 -11.52 5.69
C VAL A 185 23.90 -11.99 5.61
#